data_AF-A0AAU5SYJ6-F1
#
_entry.id   AF-A0AAU5SYJ6-F1
#
_cell.length_a   1.000
_cell.length_b   1.000
_cell.length_c   1.000
_cell.angle_alpha   90.00
_cell.angle_beta   90.00
_cell.angle_gamma   90.00
#
_symmetry.space_group_name_H-M   'P 1'
#
loop_
_entity.id
_entity.type
_entity.pdbx_description
1 polymer ?
#
loop_
_entity_poly.entity_id
_entity_poly.type
_entity_poly.pdbx_seq_one_letter_code
_entity_poly.pdbx_strand_id
1 'polypeptide(L)'
;MRPPFRFPDDLLALQEAWLRTYTDLAEAPPASGSTVLRRRLIALSGLLHTHPYWTTPAGWPAGGVELRRAARGHTPAPVERETTT
;
A
#
# COMPACT_ATOMS: atom_id res chain seq x y z
N MET A 1 -20.77 3.42 -18.78
CA MET A 1 -20.15 2.63 -17.70
C MET A 1 -18.75 3.16 -17.46
N ARG A 2 -18.44 3.71 -16.28
CA ARG A 2 -17.05 4.02 -15.90
C ARG A 2 -16.36 2.68 -15.61
N PRO A 3 -15.23 2.34 -16.24
CA PRO A 3 -14.53 1.09 -15.93
C PRO A 3 -14.27 1.05 -14.40
N PRO A 4 -14.44 -0.11 -13.75
CA PRO A 4 -14.06 -0.23 -12.34
C PRO A 4 -12.59 0.13 -12.26
N PHE A 5 -12.30 1.22 -11.55
CA PHE A 5 -10.94 1.68 -11.31
C PHE A 5 -10.22 0.59 -10.50
N ARG A 6 -9.47 -0.27 -11.18
CA ARG A 6 -8.68 -1.32 -10.54
C ARG A 6 -7.27 -0.76 -10.33
N PHE A 7 -6.87 -0.68 -9.07
CA PHE A 7 -5.50 -0.35 -8.73
C PHE A 7 -4.58 -1.52 -9.08
N PRO A 8 -3.34 -1.24 -9.52
CA PRO A 8 -2.29 -2.25 -9.61
C PRO A 8 -2.04 -2.95 -8.26
N ASP A 9 -1.76 -4.25 -8.28
CA ASP A 9 -1.56 -5.04 -7.05
C ASP A 9 -0.30 -4.60 -6.28
N ASP A 10 0.75 -4.14 -6.97
CA ASP A 10 1.95 -3.55 -6.37
C ASP A 10 1.64 -2.25 -5.62
N LEU A 11 0.77 -1.40 -6.18
CA LEU A 11 0.30 -0.19 -5.50
C LEU A 11 -0.55 -0.51 -4.26
N LEU A 12 -1.38 -1.55 -4.33
CA LEU A 12 -2.15 -2.04 -3.18
C LEU A 12 -1.24 -2.58 -2.08
N ALA A 13 -0.23 -3.37 -2.44
CA ALA A 13 0.77 -3.90 -1.51
C ALA A 13 1.59 -2.79 -0.83
N LEU A 14 1.98 -1.74 -1.58
CA LEU A 14 2.64 -0.57 -1.02
C LEU A 14 1.75 0.17 -0.01
N GLN A 15 0.48 0.36 -0.34
CA GLN A 15 -0.48 1.02 0.55
C GLN A 15 -0.75 0.19 1.81
N GLU A 16 -0.86 -1.13 1.69
CA GLU A 16 -1.02 -2.05 2.83
C GLU A 16 0.20 -2.01 3.75
N ALA A 17 1.41 -2.09 3.19
CA ALA A 17 2.65 -1.97 3.95
C ALA A 17 2.76 -0.62 4.68
N TRP A 18 2.30 0.46 4.03
CA TRP A 18 2.25 1.80 4.65
C TRP A 18 1.27 1.84 5.82
N LEU A 19 0.06 1.31 5.66
CA LEU A 19 -0.95 1.25 6.72
C LEU A 19 -0.46 0.43 7.92
N ARG A 20 0.11 -0.75 7.68
CA ARG A 20 0.68 -1.60 8.74
C ARG A 20 1.81 -0.88 9.48
N THR A 21 2.76 -0.29 8.76
CA THR A 21 3.88 0.45 9.38
C THR A 21 3.38 1.65 10.20
N TYR A 22 2.33 2.33 9.75
CA TYR A 22 1.72 3.42 10.49
C TYR A 22 1.04 2.92 11.78
N THR A 23 0.29 1.81 11.72
CA THR A 23 -0.30 1.17 12.91
C THR A 23 0.78 0.75 13.90
N ASP A 24 1.81 0.04 13.46
CA ASP A 24 2.93 -0.37 14.29
C ASP A 24 3.60 0.84 14.97
N LEU A 25 3.73 1.96 14.25
CA LEU A 25 4.29 3.20 14.79
C LEU A 25 3.36 3.88 15.80
N ALA A 26 2.05 3.83 15.59
CA ALA A 26 1.05 4.40 16.48
C ALA A 26 0.91 3.59 17.79
N GLU A 27 1.13 2.27 17.72
CA GLU A 27 1.09 1.36 18.86
C GLU A 27 2.44 1.25 19.60
N ALA A 28 3.53 1.70 18.97
CA ALA A 28 4.87 1.63 19.57
C ALA A 28 5.00 2.47 20.86
N PRO A 29 5.52 1.90 21.96
CA PRO A 29 5.80 2.65 23.18
C PRO A 29 6.82 3.77 22.96
N PRO A 30 6.70 4.92 23.65
CA PRO A 30 7.62 6.05 23.50
C PRO A 30 9.10 5.69 23.72
N ALA A 31 9.36 4.70 24.57
CA ALA A 31 10.70 4.23 24.92
C ALA A 31 11.30 3.20 23.93
N SER A 32 10.53 2.66 22.99
CA SER A 32 10.93 1.50 22.17
C SER A 32 11.69 1.83 20.86
N GLY A 33 12.20 3.05 20.69
CA GLY A 33 13.07 3.35 19.54
C GLY A 33 12.37 3.16 18.19
N SER A 34 11.31 3.92 17.92
CA SER A 34 10.52 3.87 16.67
C SER A 34 11.23 4.40 15.41
N THR A 35 12.55 4.60 15.46
CA THR A 35 13.37 5.13 14.35
C THR A 35 13.35 4.21 13.13
N VAL A 36 13.26 2.89 13.31
CA VAL A 36 13.15 1.94 12.20
C VAL A 36 11.80 2.09 11.49
N LEU A 37 10.70 2.16 12.27
CA LEU A 37 9.35 2.34 11.75
C LEU A 37 9.18 3.68 11.02
N ARG A 38 9.72 4.78 11.58
CA ARG A 38 9.71 6.10 10.92
C ARG A 38 10.48 6.08 9.60
N ARG A 39 11.69 5.50 9.57
CA ARG A 39 12.47 5.36 8.33
C ARG A 39 11.73 4.55 7.28
N ARG A 40 11.10 3.45 7.68
CA ARG A 40 10.27 2.62 6.79
C ARG A 40 9.08 3.40 6.24
N LEU A 41 8.39 4.18 7.08
CA LEU A 41 7.25 4.98 6.65
C LEU A 41 7.65 6.06 5.63
N ILE A 42 8.80 6.72 5.81
CA ILE A 42 9.34 7.69 4.85
C ILE A 42 9.65 7.03 3.50
N ALA A 43 10.32 5.87 3.51
CA ALA A 43 10.63 5.13 2.30
C ALA A 43 9.35 4.70 1.54
N LEU A 44 8.36 4.17 2.25
CA LEU A 44 7.06 3.77 1.67
C LEU A 44 6.30 4.98 1.11
N SER A 45 6.35 6.12 1.80
CA SER A 45 5.77 7.36 1.27
C SER A 45 6.44 7.76 -0.05
N GLY A 46 7.77 7.69 -0.13
CA GLY A 46 8.50 7.96 -1.38
C GLY A 46 8.09 7.04 -2.53
N LEU A 47 7.98 5.73 -2.27
CA LEU A 47 7.53 4.76 -3.26
C LEU A 47 6.09 4.99 -3.73
N LEU A 48 5.18 5.32 -2.80
CA LEU A 48 3.80 5.67 -3.15
C LEU A 48 3.74 6.92 -4.03
N HIS A 49 4.47 7.99 -3.69
CA HIS A 49 4.43 9.25 -4.45
C HIS A 49 5.08 9.13 -5.83
N THR A 50 6.06 8.25 -5.99
CA THR A 50 6.78 8.04 -7.27
C THR A 50 6.20 6.91 -8.10
N HIS A 51 5.08 6.31 -7.68
CA HIS A 51 4.51 5.15 -8.35
C HIS A 51 4.08 5.46 -9.80
N PRO A 52 4.45 4.63 -10.80
CA PRO A 52 4.11 4.86 -12.20
C PRO A 52 2.61 5.01 -12.47
N TYR A 53 1.75 4.39 -11.65
CA TYR A 53 0.30 4.53 -11.71
C TYR A 53 -0.17 6.00 -11.74
N TRP A 54 0.48 6.88 -10.96
CA TRP A 54 0.11 8.30 -10.88
C TRP A 54 0.48 9.10 -12.14
N THR A 55 1.37 8.57 -12.97
CA THR A 55 1.75 9.20 -14.24
C THR A 55 0.75 8.91 -15.36
N THR A 56 -0.21 8.01 -15.12
CA THR A 56 -1.25 7.68 -16.09
C THR A 56 -2.44 8.66 -15.99
N PRO A 57 -3.20 8.90 -17.07
CA PRO A 57 -4.42 9.73 -17.02
C PRO A 57 -5.49 9.21 -16.04
N ALA A 58 -5.37 7.95 -15.60
CA ALA A 58 -6.18 7.34 -14.57
C ALA A 58 -5.78 7.78 -13.14
N GLY A 59 -4.60 8.40 -12.96
CA GLY A 59 -4.00 8.69 -11.67
C GLY A 59 -4.68 9.76 -10.80
N TRP A 60 -5.59 10.61 -11.31
CA TRP A 60 -6.17 11.72 -10.49
C TRP A 60 -7.60 12.09 -10.95
N PRO A 61 -8.60 12.39 -10.06
CA PRO A 61 -8.51 13.24 -8.86
C PRO A 61 -8.85 12.58 -7.48
N ALA A 62 -9.21 11.29 -7.40
CA ALA A 62 -9.79 10.68 -6.17
C ALA A 62 -9.03 9.46 -5.60
N GLY A 63 -7.79 9.22 -6.03
CA GLY A 63 -7.10 7.93 -5.85
C GLY A 63 -6.76 7.55 -4.40
N GLY A 64 -6.39 8.50 -3.53
CA GLY A 64 -5.83 8.14 -2.21
C GLY A 64 -6.82 7.49 -1.24
N VAL A 65 -8.09 7.94 -1.23
CA VAL A 65 -9.11 7.35 -0.33
C VAL A 65 -9.57 5.98 -0.86
N GLU A 66 -9.82 5.88 -2.16
CA GLU A 66 -10.20 4.60 -2.78
C GLU A 66 -9.07 3.58 -2.73
N LEU A 67 -7.81 4.02 -2.88
CA LEU A 67 -6.64 3.16 -2.70
C LEU A 67 -6.56 2.61 -1.28
N ARG A 68 -6.79 3.45 -0.25
CA ARG A 68 -6.84 2.99 1.14
C ARG A 68 -7.99 2.01 1.40
N ARG A 69 -9.15 2.21 0.76
CA ARG A 69 -10.29 1.28 0.86
C ARG A 69 -9.97 -0.06 0.19
N ALA A 70 -9.42 -0.02 -1.02
CA ALA A 70 -9.03 -1.22 -1.77
C ALA A 70 -7.93 -2.00 -1.05
N ALA A 71 -6.91 -1.34 -0.50
CA ALA A 71 -5.83 -1.99 0.24
C ALA A 71 -6.32 -2.71 1.51
N ARG A 72 -7.33 -2.17 2.21
CA ARG A 72 -7.92 -2.85 3.39
C ARG A 72 -8.72 -4.10 3.03
N GLY A 73 -9.24 -4.19 1.81
CA GLY A 73 -9.98 -5.35 1.30
C GLY A 73 -9.14 -6.28 0.43
N HIS A 74 -7.87 -5.93 0.16
CA HIS A 74 -6.96 -6.75 -0.62
C HIS A 74 -6.57 -7.98 0.19
N THR A 75 -7.20 -9.11 -0.09
CA THR A 75 -6.64 -10.40 0.26
C THR A 75 -5.56 -10.67 -0.79
N PRO A 76 -4.26 -10.69 -0.45
CA PRO A 76 -3.26 -11.06 -1.43
C PRO A 76 -3.68 -12.40 -2.04
N ALA A 77 -3.70 -12.47 -3.37
CA ALA A 77 -4.05 -13.70 -4.07
C ALA A 77 -3.26 -14.85 -3.42
N PRO A 78 -3.90 -15.98 -3.08
CA PRO A 78 -3.16 -17.11 -2.56
C PRO A 78 -2.10 -17.41 -3.61
N VAL A 79 -0.84 -17.29 -3.22
CA VAL A 79 0.29 -17.79 -4.00
C VAL A 79 0.01 -19.28 -4.20
N GLU A 80 -0.62 -19.63 -5.31
CA GLU A 80 -0.82 -21.00 -5.74
C GLU A 80 0.59 -21.55 -5.92
N ARG A 81 1.07 -22.19 -4.86
CA ARG A 81 2.29 -22.98 -4.91
C ARG A 81 2.00 -24.08 -5.91
N GLU A 82 2.63 -23.96 -7.08
CA GLU A 82 2.82 -25.03 -8.04
C GLU A 82 3.10 -26.32 -7.26
N THR A 83 2.08 -27.18 -7.21
CA THR A 83 2.27 -28.59 -6.89
C THR A 83 2.23 -29.28 -8.23
N THR A 84 3.41 -29.38 -8.83
CA THR A 84 3.71 -30.33 -9.89
C THR A 84 3.33 -31.73 -9.43
N THR A 85 2.50 -32.43 -10.20
CA THR A 85 2.36 -33.88 -10.21
C THR A 85 2.17 -34.32 -11.64
#